data_AF-A0A1F8TET8-F1
#
_entry.id   AF-A0A1F8TET8-F1
#
_cell.length_a   1.000
_cell.length_b   1.000
_cell.length_c   1.000
_cell.angle_alpha   90.00
_cell.angle_beta   90.00
_cell.angle_gamma   90.00
#
_symmetry.space_group_name_H-M   'P 1'
#
loop_
_entity.id
_entity.type
_entity.pdbx_description
1 polymer ?
#
loop_
_entity_poly.entity_id
_entity_poly.type
_entity_poly.pdbx_seq_one_letter_code
_entity_poly.pdbx_strand_id
1 'polypeptide(L)'
;MLSTNGGCDLPCWLGLHPGSATWEDVAYLFAPVATSEIPFPPSVVTKRYDFGLSLNRLDIVNLLLGLFEKEGVVQHIYVNYSAVNERDNPAYNASFANAVRRYSLQQILADNGVPSRVLLEIPAYPAELNAPWWFTVWVFYDELGILAEYRGEGLAHSGDQIRVCPEFSRVHGISLSLQSPESDIHIENLSNETAYIEEGLKKGWIHTLQESTTLDLGGFYLTFVQTENRGCFVTPLDFW
;
A
#
# COMPACT_ATOMS: atom_id res chain seq x y z
N MET A 1 -12.03 16.33 -0.35
CA MET A 1 -11.43 15.53 -1.44
C MET A 1 -10.75 14.28 -0.92
N LEU A 2 -9.78 14.37 0.01
CA LEU A 2 -9.10 13.18 0.55
C LEU A 2 -10.06 12.15 1.19
N SER A 3 -11.03 12.59 2.00
CA SER A 3 -12.01 11.69 2.63
C SER A 3 -12.94 10.98 1.63
N THR A 4 -13.16 11.57 0.47
CA THR A 4 -14.08 11.08 -0.56
C THR A 4 -13.37 10.47 -1.76
N ASN A 5 -12.03 10.45 -1.77
CA ASN A 5 -11.21 10.15 -2.93
C ASN A 5 -11.62 10.94 -4.20
N GLY A 6 -12.04 12.20 -4.04
CA GLY A 6 -12.56 12.99 -5.16
C GLY A 6 -13.90 12.50 -5.74
N GLY A 7 -14.57 11.53 -5.09
CA GLY A 7 -15.83 10.95 -5.55
C GLY A 7 -15.67 9.76 -6.51
N CYS A 8 -14.49 9.17 -6.59
CA CYS A 8 -14.21 7.98 -7.41
C CYS A 8 -13.71 6.81 -6.56
N ASP A 9 -13.84 5.60 -7.11
CA ASP A 9 -13.27 4.38 -6.57
C ASP A 9 -11.92 4.06 -7.22
N LEU A 10 -11.10 3.24 -6.59
CA LEU A 10 -9.82 2.81 -7.18
C LEU A 10 -10.07 2.10 -8.54
N PRO A 11 -9.15 2.22 -9.52
CA PRO A 11 -7.79 2.79 -9.44
C PRO A 11 -7.73 4.32 -9.59
N CYS A 12 -8.85 5.03 -9.58
CA CYS A 12 -8.83 6.49 -9.54
C CYS A 12 -8.38 7.01 -8.17
N TRP A 13 -7.62 8.11 -8.15
CA TRP A 13 -7.22 8.76 -6.90
C TRP A 13 -7.40 10.27 -6.97
N LEU A 14 -8.14 10.82 -6.00
CA LEU A 14 -8.58 12.22 -5.96
C LEU A 14 -9.27 12.72 -7.25
N GLY A 15 -9.95 11.83 -7.97
CA GLY A 15 -10.60 12.15 -9.26
C GLY A 15 -9.69 12.00 -10.48
N LEU A 16 -8.41 11.70 -10.29
CA LEU A 16 -7.49 11.39 -11.40
C LEU A 16 -7.62 9.92 -11.78
N HIS A 17 -8.06 9.66 -13.00
CA HIS A 17 -8.15 8.33 -13.59
C HIS A 17 -6.86 8.01 -14.37
N PRO A 18 -6.06 7.01 -13.95
CA PRO A 18 -4.92 6.57 -14.75
C PRO A 18 -5.37 6.13 -16.15
N GLY A 19 -4.61 6.52 -17.18
CA GLY A 19 -4.89 6.26 -18.58
C GLY A 19 -5.74 7.33 -19.28
N SER A 20 -6.41 8.23 -18.55
CA SER A 20 -7.24 9.28 -19.15
C SER A 20 -7.03 10.68 -18.56
N ALA A 21 -6.60 10.79 -17.31
CA ALA A 21 -6.32 12.08 -16.69
C ALA A 21 -5.13 12.76 -17.37
N THR A 22 -5.29 14.04 -17.70
CA THR A 22 -4.26 14.84 -18.35
C THR A 22 -3.35 15.52 -17.33
N TRP A 23 -2.19 15.99 -17.79
CA TRP A 23 -1.32 16.83 -16.94
C TRP A 23 -1.97 18.17 -16.55
N GLU A 24 -2.91 18.66 -17.36
CA GLU A 24 -3.70 19.85 -17.03
C GLU A 24 -4.64 19.59 -15.84
N ASP A 25 -5.25 18.41 -15.78
CA ASP A 25 -6.08 18.00 -14.63
C ASP A 25 -5.26 17.94 -13.34
N VAL A 26 -4.03 17.41 -13.42
CA VAL A 26 -3.08 17.39 -12.30
C VAL A 26 -2.73 18.80 -11.85
N ALA A 27 -2.34 19.67 -12.79
CA ALA A 27 -1.98 21.05 -12.49
C ALA A 27 -3.15 21.80 -11.84
N TYR A 28 -4.37 21.61 -12.33
CA TYR A 28 -5.57 22.19 -11.75
C TYR A 28 -5.82 21.70 -10.31
N LEU A 29 -5.68 20.39 -10.08
CA LEU A 29 -5.92 19.77 -8.79
C LEU A 29 -4.91 20.22 -7.72
N PHE A 30 -3.62 20.34 -8.09
CA PHE A 30 -2.53 20.62 -7.14
C PHE A 30 -2.06 22.08 -7.12
N ALA A 31 -2.50 22.95 -8.04
CA ALA A 31 -2.18 24.38 -8.01
C ALA A 31 -2.34 25.06 -6.63
N PRO A 32 -3.33 24.72 -5.79
CA PRO A 32 -3.49 25.35 -4.47
C PRO A 32 -2.52 24.84 -3.39
N VAL A 33 -1.87 23.69 -3.59
CA VAL A 33 -1.17 22.94 -2.51
C VAL A 33 0.23 22.44 -2.88
N ALA A 34 0.63 22.53 -4.14
CA ALA A 34 1.95 22.07 -4.59
C ALA A 34 3.06 22.97 -4.01
N THR A 35 3.90 22.40 -3.15
CA THR A 35 5.01 23.09 -2.47
C THR A 35 6.36 22.85 -3.14
N SER A 36 6.51 21.81 -3.97
CA SER A 36 7.71 21.55 -4.76
C SER A 36 7.45 20.50 -5.84
N GLU A 37 7.83 20.79 -7.09
CA GLU A 37 8.03 19.76 -8.12
C GLU A 37 9.47 19.27 -8.03
N ILE A 38 9.69 17.97 -7.88
CA ILE A 38 11.03 17.38 -7.93
C ILE A 38 11.12 16.53 -9.22
N PRO A 39 11.72 17.04 -10.31
CA PRO A 39 11.93 16.26 -11.51
C PRO A 39 12.95 15.16 -11.23
N PHE A 40 12.56 13.90 -11.35
CA PHE A 40 13.49 12.76 -11.25
C PHE A 40 14.15 12.48 -12.61
N PRO A 41 15.42 12.03 -12.65
CA PRO A 41 16.04 11.59 -13.90
C PRO A 41 15.21 10.47 -14.57
N PRO A 42 15.10 10.48 -15.91
CA PRO A 42 14.21 9.58 -16.63
C PRO A 42 14.72 8.13 -16.58
N SER A 43 14.17 7.33 -15.68
CA SER A 43 14.31 5.87 -15.74
C SER A 43 12.99 5.28 -16.22
N VAL A 44 12.94 5.01 -17.53
CA VAL A 44 11.99 4.12 -18.25
C VAL A 44 10.51 4.52 -18.24
N VAL A 45 10.05 5.35 -17.29
CA VAL A 45 8.71 5.93 -17.29
C VAL A 45 8.83 7.44 -17.42
N THR A 46 8.09 7.95 -18.40
CA THR A 46 7.90 9.36 -18.71
C THR A 46 7.48 10.13 -17.43
N LYS A 47 8.15 11.26 -17.21
CA LYS A 47 8.14 12.19 -16.07
C LYS A 47 7.41 11.76 -14.77
N ARG A 48 8.18 11.65 -13.69
CA ARG A 48 7.69 11.49 -12.32
C ARG A 48 7.57 12.84 -11.62
N TYR A 49 6.47 13.06 -10.91
CA TYR A 49 6.25 14.21 -10.05
C TYR A 49 5.86 13.76 -8.65
N ASP A 50 6.65 14.17 -7.65
CA ASP A 50 6.41 13.84 -6.25
C ASP A 50 5.84 15.03 -5.47
N PHE A 51 4.75 14.81 -4.74
CA PHE A 51 4.14 15.78 -3.83
C PHE A 51 4.20 15.27 -2.40
N GLY A 52 4.72 16.07 -1.48
CA GLY A 52 4.72 15.79 -0.04
C GLY A 52 3.70 16.66 0.70
N LEU A 53 2.77 16.03 1.44
CA LEU A 53 1.77 16.72 2.25
C LEU A 53 1.81 16.22 3.69
N SER A 54 1.98 17.15 4.64
CA SER A 54 1.73 16.90 6.07
C SER A 54 0.22 16.99 6.33
N LEU A 55 -0.41 15.87 6.72
CA LEU A 55 -1.87 15.81 6.87
C LEU A 55 -2.38 16.32 8.22
N ASN A 56 -1.50 16.65 9.16
CA ASN A 56 -1.90 17.31 10.40
C ASN A 56 -0.87 18.34 10.86
N ARG A 57 -1.30 19.23 11.77
CA ARG A 57 -0.46 20.32 12.31
C ARG A 57 0.75 19.83 13.12
N LEU A 58 0.79 18.55 13.44
CA LEU A 58 1.85 17.93 14.22
C LEU A 58 2.85 17.18 13.32
N ASP A 59 2.67 17.22 11.98
CA ASP A 59 3.50 16.54 10.98
C ASP A 59 3.65 15.02 11.20
N ILE A 60 2.63 14.41 11.80
CA ILE A 60 2.66 13.02 12.24
C ILE A 60 2.37 12.04 11.08
N VAL A 61 1.67 12.49 10.04
CA VAL A 61 1.32 11.68 8.86
C VAL A 61 1.77 12.39 7.60
N ASN A 62 2.65 11.75 6.85
CA ASN A 62 3.10 12.20 5.54
C ASN A 62 2.35 11.45 4.45
N LEU A 63 1.92 12.20 3.45
CA LEU A 63 1.43 11.71 2.18
C LEU A 63 2.45 12.05 1.10
N LEU A 64 3.02 11.04 0.47
CA LEU A 64 3.82 11.14 -0.73
C LEU A 64 2.98 10.67 -1.92
N LEU A 65 2.91 11.50 -2.97
CA LEU A 65 2.20 11.17 -4.21
C LEU A 65 3.19 11.23 -5.37
N GLY A 66 3.37 10.12 -6.08
CA GLY A 66 4.12 10.04 -7.33
C GLY A 66 3.18 9.93 -8.53
N LEU A 67 3.24 10.86 -9.48
CA LEU A 67 2.50 10.78 -10.75
C LEU A 67 3.44 10.52 -11.90
N PHE A 68 3.10 9.56 -12.74
CA PHE A 68 3.88 9.17 -13.91
C PHE A 68 3.10 9.50 -15.18
N GLU A 69 3.60 10.45 -15.95
CA GLU A 69 2.93 11.00 -17.14
C GLU A 69 3.54 10.41 -18.41
N LYS A 70 2.76 9.97 -19.40
CA LYS A 70 3.23 9.64 -20.75
C LYS A 70 2.40 10.40 -21.78
N GLU A 71 3.07 11.14 -22.68
CA GLU A 71 2.43 11.88 -23.77
C GLU A 71 1.28 12.81 -23.30
N GLY A 72 1.45 13.42 -22.12
CA GLY A 72 0.51 14.34 -21.47
C GLY A 72 -0.57 13.66 -20.62
N VAL A 73 -0.57 12.33 -20.51
CA VAL A 73 -1.58 11.54 -19.80
C VAL A 73 -0.95 10.80 -18.62
N VAL A 74 -1.57 10.89 -17.44
CA VAL A 74 -1.16 10.14 -16.24
C VAL A 74 -1.38 8.65 -16.47
N GLN A 75 -0.31 7.87 -16.46
CA GLN A 75 -0.34 6.41 -16.65
C GLN A 75 -0.39 5.64 -15.34
N HIS A 76 0.31 6.15 -14.32
CA HIS A 76 0.42 5.50 -13.02
C HIS A 76 0.42 6.54 -11.90
N ILE A 77 -0.24 6.17 -10.81
CA ILE A 77 -0.33 6.95 -9.59
C ILE A 77 0.21 6.10 -8.45
N TYR A 78 1.24 6.59 -7.77
CA TYR A 78 1.77 6.04 -6.55
C TYR A 78 1.36 6.92 -5.37
N VAL A 79 0.80 6.33 -4.32
CA VAL A 79 0.38 7.03 -3.11
C VAL A 79 1.01 6.32 -1.93
N ASN A 80 1.73 7.03 -1.08
CA ASN A 80 2.29 6.47 0.14
C ASN A 80 1.87 7.32 1.34
N TYR A 81 1.20 6.67 2.27
CA TYR A 81 0.92 7.20 3.59
C TYR A 81 1.93 6.59 4.56
N SER A 82 2.76 7.43 5.16
CA SER A 82 3.75 7.01 6.16
C SER A 82 3.59 7.78 7.46
N ALA A 83 3.79 7.05 8.54
CA ALA A 83 3.86 7.56 9.89
C ALA A 83 5.23 8.16 10.20
N VAL A 84 5.28 9.35 10.79
CA VAL A 84 6.53 9.94 11.29
C VAL A 84 6.62 9.72 12.80
N ASN A 85 7.60 8.91 13.22
CA ASN A 85 8.27 8.86 14.53
C ASN A 85 7.45 8.79 15.86
N GLU A 86 6.13 8.59 15.87
CA GLU A 86 5.35 8.57 17.14
C GLU A 86 4.35 7.42 17.27
N ARG A 87 4.81 6.16 17.13
CA ARG A 87 3.95 4.94 17.14
C ARG A 87 3.09 4.79 18.40
N ASP A 88 3.62 5.15 19.56
CA ASP A 88 2.92 5.02 20.85
C ASP A 88 2.01 6.19 21.19
N ASN A 89 1.90 7.21 20.32
CA ASN A 89 1.04 8.35 20.55
C ASN A 89 -0.42 8.03 20.14
N PRO A 90 -1.41 8.06 21.06
CA PRO A 90 -2.80 7.81 20.71
C PRO A 90 -3.36 8.80 19.67
N ALA A 91 -2.87 10.05 19.67
CA ALA A 91 -3.27 11.05 18.68
C ALA A 91 -2.71 10.73 17.28
N TYR A 92 -1.55 10.07 17.19
CA TYR A 92 -1.00 9.52 15.95
C TYR A 92 -1.93 8.44 15.39
N ASN A 93 -2.21 7.41 16.19
CA ASN A 93 -3.03 6.28 15.76
C ASN A 93 -4.41 6.73 15.25
N ALA A 94 -5.03 7.69 15.93
CA ALA A 94 -6.30 8.27 15.49
C ALA A 94 -6.17 9.08 14.18
N SER A 95 -5.12 9.89 14.04
CA SER A 95 -4.91 10.71 12.83
C SER A 95 -4.60 9.86 11.60
N PHE A 96 -3.69 8.90 11.75
CA PHE A 96 -3.34 7.95 10.69
C PHE A 96 -4.55 7.11 10.29
N ALA A 97 -5.23 6.46 11.25
CA ALA A 97 -6.43 5.66 10.98
C ALA A 97 -7.53 6.47 10.27
N ASN A 98 -7.69 7.75 10.58
CA ASN A 98 -8.66 8.60 9.89
C ASN A 98 -8.23 8.96 8.47
N ALA A 99 -6.95 9.26 8.25
CA ALA A 99 -6.42 9.61 6.94
C ALA A 99 -6.46 8.42 5.96
N VAL A 100 -6.20 7.22 6.45
CA VAL A 100 -6.08 6.01 5.63
C VAL A 100 -7.27 5.07 5.72
N ARG A 101 -8.37 5.46 6.39
CA ARG A 101 -9.50 4.57 6.68
C ARG A 101 -10.01 3.83 5.44
N ARG A 102 -10.19 4.59 4.36
CA ARG A 102 -10.69 4.13 3.05
C ARG A 102 -9.75 3.12 2.38
N TYR A 103 -8.46 3.17 2.71
CA TYR A 103 -7.42 2.35 2.07
C TYR A 103 -6.93 1.23 2.98
N SER A 104 -7.59 0.99 4.12
CA SER A 104 -7.33 -0.19 4.95
C SER A 104 -7.52 -1.48 4.18
N LEU A 105 -6.80 -2.53 4.61
CA LEU A 105 -6.92 -3.84 4.00
C LEU A 105 -8.37 -4.32 3.95
N GLN A 106 -9.09 -4.14 5.05
CA GLN A 106 -10.49 -4.55 5.18
C GLN A 106 -11.38 -3.80 4.18
N GLN A 107 -11.19 -2.47 4.04
CA GLN A 107 -11.99 -1.68 3.11
C GLN A 107 -11.65 -2.00 1.65
N ILE A 108 -10.37 -2.16 1.32
CA ILE A 108 -9.94 -2.54 -0.02
C ILE A 108 -10.51 -3.91 -0.41
N LEU A 109 -10.48 -4.89 0.48
CA LEU A 109 -11.13 -6.19 0.26
C LEU A 109 -12.65 -6.05 0.14
N ALA A 110 -13.31 -5.28 1.00
CA ALA A 110 -14.75 -5.08 0.95
C ALA A 110 -15.21 -4.45 -0.37
N ASP A 111 -14.46 -3.48 -0.89
CA ASP A 111 -14.82 -2.72 -2.09
C ASP A 111 -14.52 -3.50 -3.39
N ASN A 112 -13.47 -4.34 -3.40
CA ASN A 112 -12.96 -4.97 -4.63
C ASN A 112 -13.13 -6.50 -4.67
N GLY A 113 -13.54 -7.13 -3.56
CA GLY A 113 -13.77 -8.58 -3.50
C GLY A 113 -12.50 -9.39 -3.23
N VAL A 114 -12.43 -10.59 -3.80
CA VAL A 114 -11.29 -11.51 -3.62
C VAL A 114 -10.10 -11.02 -4.47
N PRO A 115 -8.90 -10.84 -3.90
CA PRO A 115 -7.72 -10.39 -4.65
C PRO A 115 -7.23 -11.44 -5.63
N SER A 116 -6.54 -11.02 -6.69
CA SER A 116 -5.92 -11.93 -7.67
C SER A 116 -4.66 -12.61 -7.10
N ARG A 117 -3.88 -11.88 -6.30
CA ARG A 117 -2.68 -12.38 -5.63
C ARG A 117 -2.50 -11.70 -4.27
N VAL A 118 -1.88 -12.43 -3.34
CA VAL A 118 -1.39 -11.87 -2.08
C VAL A 118 0.03 -12.37 -1.87
N LEU A 119 0.95 -11.43 -1.66
CA LEU A 119 2.34 -11.71 -1.33
C LEU A 119 2.64 -11.26 0.09
N LEU A 120 3.53 -11.99 0.75
CA LEU A 120 3.92 -11.79 2.13
C LEU A 120 5.45 -11.71 2.23
N GLU A 121 5.90 -10.78 3.06
CA GLU A 121 7.27 -10.73 3.57
C GLU A 121 7.20 -10.66 5.09
N ILE A 122 7.94 -11.54 5.75
CA ILE A 122 8.18 -11.47 7.19
C ILE A 122 9.69 -11.70 7.38
N PRO A 123 10.47 -10.68 7.73
CA PRO A 123 11.92 -10.82 7.86
C PRO A 123 12.28 -11.86 8.92
N ALA A 124 13.11 -12.85 8.56
CA ALA A 124 13.46 -14.03 9.37
C ALA A 124 14.02 -13.74 10.77
N TYR A 125 14.52 -12.52 11.02
CA TYR A 125 14.95 -12.09 12.34
C TYR A 125 14.58 -10.62 12.58
N PRO A 126 14.08 -10.27 13.77
CA PRO A 126 13.99 -8.87 14.17
C PRO A 126 15.40 -8.27 14.14
N ALA A 127 15.52 -7.05 13.60
CA ALA A 127 16.81 -6.38 13.43
C ALA A 127 17.59 -6.20 14.75
N GLU A 128 16.88 -6.23 15.89
CA GLU A 128 17.44 -6.12 17.23
C GLU A 128 16.76 -7.11 18.20
N LEU A 129 17.47 -7.46 19.28
CA LEU A 129 16.92 -8.29 20.35
C LEU A 129 15.68 -7.61 20.96
N ASN A 130 14.52 -8.28 20.91
CA ASN A 130 13.21 -7.77 21.33
C ASN A 130 12.52 -6.76 20.39
N ALA A 131 13.04 -6.50 19.19
CA ALA A 131 12.28 -5.72 18.21
C ALA A 131 11.05 -6.53 17.72
N PRO A 132 9.93 -5.85 17.41
CA PRO A 132 8.76 -6.51 16.84
C PRO A 132 9.11 -7.14 15.48
N TRP A 133 8.38 -8.19 15.12
CA TRP A 133 8.47 -8.75 13.78
C TRP A 133 7.84 -7.78 12.81
N TRP A 134 8.55 -7.45 11.74
CA TRP A 134 7.99 -6.66 10.66
C TRP A 134 7.19 -7.56 9.73
N PHE A 135 6.15 -7.01 9.11
CA PHE A 135 5.51 -7.67 7.99
C PHE A 135 5.26 -6.66 6.87
N THR A 136 5.27 -7.19 5.65
CA THR A 136 4.71 -6.54 4.48
C THR A 136 3.68 -7.47 3.85
N VAL A 137 2.48 -6.94 3.59
CA VAL A 137 1.43 -7.62 2.82
C VAL A 137 1.18 -6.81 1.55
N TRP A 138 1.38 -7.44 0.39
CA TRP A 138 0.96 -6.88 -0.89
C TRP A 138 -0.31 -7.58 -1.36
N VAL A 139 -1.29 -6.80 -1.75
CA VAL A 139 -2.59 -7.27 -2.26
C VAL A 139 -2.77 -6.73 -3.66
N PHE A 140 -2.95 -7.65 -4.61
CA PHE A 140 -3.07 -7.34 -6.03
C PHE A 140 -4.50 -7.55 -6.49
N TYR A 141 -4.99 -6.60 -7.29
CA TYR A 141 -6.13 -6.76 -8.19
C TYR A 141 -5.65 -6.44 -9.59
N ASP A 142 -5.00 -7.42 -10.22
CA ASP A 142 -4.32 -7.24 -11.50
C ASP A 142 -5.29 -6.74 -12.57
N GLU A 143 -6.51 -7.29 -12.62
CA GLU A 143 -7.58 -6.91 -13.55
C GLU A 143 -8.15 -5.50 -13.30
N LEU A 144 -7.92 -4.93 -12.12
CA LEU A 144 -8.40 -3.58 -11.76
C LEU A 144 -7.26 -2.55 -11.80
N GLY A 145 -6.02 -2.97 -12.03
CA GLY A 145 -4.85 -2.09 -11.96
C GLY A 145 -4.60 -1.54 -10.56
N ILE A 146 -4.76 -2.37 -9.51
CA ILE A 146 -4.55 -1.97 -8.12
C ILE A 146 -3.51 -2.87 -7.44
N LEU A 147 -2.54 -2.24 -6.78
CA LEU A 147 -1.61 -2.85 -5.85
C LEU A 147 -1.65 -2.06 -4.55
N ALA A 148 -2.08 -2.71 -3.47
CA ALA A 148 -2.07 -2.16 -2.12
C ALA A 148 -1.00 -2.86 -1.27
N GLU A 149 -0.18 -2.06 -0.61
CA GLU A 149 0.89 -2.51 0.27
C GLU A 149 0.59 -2.07 1.71
N TYR A 150 0.71 -3.01 2.64
CA TYR A 150 0.54 -2.78 4.07
C TYR A 150 1.81 -3.17 4.81
N ARG A 151 2.46 -2.18 5.43
CA ARG A 151 3.64 -2.38 6.27
C ARG A 151 3.30 -2.19 7.73
N GLY A 152 3.70 -3.13 8.57
CA GLY A 152 3.36 -3.07 9.98
C GLY A 152 4.18 -3.98 10.88
N GLU A 153 3.81 -3.97 12.15
CA GLU A 153 4.39 -4.80 13.20
C GLU A 153 3.48 -6.01 13.50
N GLY A 154 4.04 -7.19 13.28
CA GLY A 154 3.45 -8.48 13.61
C GLY A 154 3.57 -8.78 15.09
N LEU A 155 2.62 -9.55 15.60
CA LEU A 155 2.71 -10.09 16.95
C LEU A 155 3.38 -11.45 16.90
N ALA A 156 4.58 -11.53 17.45
CA ALA A 156 5.07 -12.83 17.91
C ALA A 156 4.16 -13.28 19.05
N HIS A 157 3.53 -14.45 18.91
CA HIS A 157 2.85 -15.09 20.03
C HIS A 157 3.16 -16.58 20.04
N SER A 158 3.65 -17.06 21.19
CA SER A 158 3.46 -18.41 21.71
C SER A 158 3.75 -19.58 20.74
N GLY A 159 5.02 -19.93 20.56
CA GLY A 159 5.44 -21.18 19.92
C GLY A 159 6.16 -20.99 18.59
N ASP A 160 5.83 -21.85 17.63
CA ASP A 160 6.39 -22.03 16.28
C ASP A 160 5.58 -21.27 15.20
N GLN A 161 4.83 -20.23 15.57
CA GLN A 161 3.94 -19.49 14.66
C GLN A 161 4.07 -17.97 14.83
N ILE A 162 3.91 -17.26 13.71
CA ILE A 162 3.85 -15.80 13.63
C ILE A 162 2.40 -15.41 13.34
N ARG A 163 1.86 -14.44 14.10
CA ARG A 163 0.51 -13.92 13.91
C ARG A 163 0.57 -12.51 13.31
N VAL A 164 0.00 -12.36 12.12
CA VAL A 164 -0.02 -11.09 11.38
C VAL A 164 -1.43 -10.50 11.43
N CYS A 165 -1.53 -9.27 11.94
CA CYS A 165 -2.80 -8.54 12.09
C CYS A 165 -2.67 -7.13 11.47
N PRO A 166 -3.01 -6.95 10.18
CA PRO A 166 -3.00 -5.65 9.50
C PRO A 166 -4.14 -4.71 9.95
N GLU A 167 -4.19 -4.38 11.25
CA GLU A 167 -5.06 -3.36 11.85
C GLU A 167 -4.35 -2.00 11.92
N PHE A 168 -5.09 -0.88 12.00
CA PHE A 168 -4.48 0.46 12.01
C PHE A 168 -3.51 0.70 13.17
N SER A 169 -3.68 0.03 14.32
CA SER A 169 -2.74 0.10 15.44
C SER A 169 -1.39 -0.56 15.16
N ARG A 170 -1.29 -1.33 14.07
CA ARG A 170 -0.10 -2.12 13.71
C ARG A 170 0.44 -1.78 12.34
N VAL A 171 -0.36 -1.20 11.48
CA VAL A 171 0.05 -0.72 10.16
C VAL A 171 0.60 0.69 10.30
N HIS A 172 1.85 0.88 9.90
CA HIS A 172 2.57 2.16 9.96
C HIS A 172 2.83 2.76 8.58
N GLY A 173 2.59 1.99 7.52
CA GLY A 173 2.70 2.43 6.14
C GLY A 173 1.63 1.77 5.27
N ILE A 174 0.99 2.57 4.44
CA ILE A 174 0.11 2.09 3.36
C ILE A 174 0.59 2.72 2.07
N SER A 175 0.93 1.89 1.08
CA SER A 175 1.19 2.36 -0.28
C SER A 175 0.13 1.84 -1.24
N LEU A 176 -0.21 2.63 -2.23
CA LEU A 176 -1.05 2.26 -3.36
C LEU A 176 -0.27 2.52 -4.64
N SER A 177 -0.23 1.54 -5.53
CA SER A 177 0.17 1.69 -6.93
C SER A 177 -1.07 1.45 -7.78
N LEU A 178 -1.39 2.42 -8.63
CA LEU A 178 -2.66 2.48 -9.37
C LEU A 178 -2.40 2.77 -10.85
N GLN A 179 -2.98 1.97 -11.73
CA GLN A 179 -2.87 2.12 -13.19
C GLN A 179 -4.20 1.86 -13.88
N SER A 180 -4.24 2.10 -15.20
CA SER A 180 -5.42 1.72 -16.00
C SER A 180 -5.57 0.19 -16.01
N PRO A 181 -6.79 -0.36 -15.86
CA PRO A 181 -7.07 -1.79 -16.09
C PRO A 181 -6.67 -2.26 -17.50
N GLU A 182 -6.62 -1.34 -18.47
CA GLU A 182 -6.24 -1.61 -19.86
C GLU A 182 -4.72 -1.47 -20.09
N SER A 183 -3.92 -1.27 -19.04
CA SER A 183 -2.46 -1.16 -19.14
C SER A 183 -1.85 -2.50 -19.54
N ASP A 184 -1.02 -2.48 -20.58
CA ASP A 184 -0.18 -3.63 -20.98
C ASP A 184 1.01 -3.87 -20.02
N ILE A 185 1.19 -2.99 -19.03
CA ILE A 185 2.29 -3.06 -18.06
C ILE A 185 1.79 -3.74 -16.80
N HIS A 186 2.51 -4.75 -16.32
CA HIS A 186 2.26 -5.34 -15.01
C HIS A 186 2.48 -4.31 -13.91
N ILE A 187 1.54 -4.19 -12.98
CA ILE A 187 1.54 -3.09 -12.01
C ILE A 187 2.76 -3.09 -11.10
N GLU A 188 3.31 -4.27 -10.80
CA GLU A 188 4.57 -4.38 -10.08
C GLU A 188 5.65 -3.54 -10.74
N ASN A 189 5.75 -3.56 -12.09
CA ASN A 189 6.76 -2.89 -12.94
C ASN A 189 6.73 -1.36 -12.93
N LEU A 190 5.65 -0.76 -12.42
CA LEU A 190 5.50 0.70 -12.34
C LEU A 190 5.75 1.24 -10.95
N SER A 191 5.84 0.36 -9.96
CA SER A 191 6.20 0.72 -8.59
C SER A 191 7.72 0.70 -8.42
N ASN A 192 8.27 1.59 -7.59
CA ASN A 192 9.67 1.48 -7.14
C ASN A 192 9.96 0.14 -6.43
N GLU A 193 8.91 -0.62 -6.10
CA GLU A 193 8.97 -1.93 -5.44
C GLU A 193 9.16 -3.08 -6.44
N THR A 194 9.07 -2.88 -7.78
CA THR A 194 9.17 -3.97 -8.78
C THR A 194 10.39 -4.84 -8.54
N ALA A 195 11.57 -4.20 -8.55
CA ALA A 195 12.84 -4.88 -8.50
C ALA A 195 12.98 -5.61 -7.16
N TYR A 196 12.41 -5.02 -6.10
CA TYR A 196 12.40 -5.60 -4.77
C TYR A 196 11.50 -6.85 -4.67
N ILE A 197 10.28 -6.78 -5.19
CA ILE A 197 9.33 -7.90 -5.19
C ILE A 197 9.85 -9.05 -6.05
N GLU A 198 10.29 -8.76 -7.28
CA GLU A 198 10.85 -9.76 -8.20
C GLU A 198 12.10 -10.43 -7.62
N GLU A 199 13.01 -9.62 -7.07
CA GLU A 199 14.22 -10.13 -6.44
C GLU A 199 13.89 -10.97 -5.21
N GLY A 200 12.92 -10.55 -4.40
CA GLY A 200 12.51 -11.27 -3.20
C GLY A 200 11.80 -12.58 -3.47
N LEU A 201 10.95 -12.64 -4.50
CA LEU A 201 10.39 -13.90 -4.98
C LEU A 201 11.49 -14.83 -5.51
N LYS A 202 12.43 -14.28 -6.28
CA LYS A 202 13.55 -15.04 -6.86
C LYS A 202 14.51 -15.59 -5.79
N LYS A 203 14.77 -14.82 -4.74
CA LYS A 203 15.69 -15.18 -3.66
C LYS A 203 15.01 -15.83 -2.46
N GLY A 204 13.68 -15.90 -2.47
CA GLY A 204 12.88 -16.67 -1.50
C GLY A 204 12.76 -16.01 -0.13
N TRP A 205 12.65 -14.68 -0.05
CA TRP A 205 12.23 -13.98 1.18
C TRP A 205 10.87 -13.30 1.04
N ILE A 206 10.29 -13.31 -0.17
CA ILE A 206 8.88 -12.98 -0.42
C ILE A 206 8.21 -14.25 -0.92
N HIS A 207 7.03 -14.54 -0.40
CA HIS A 207 6.26 -15.74 -0.73
C HIS A 207 4.81 -15.38 -1.01
N THR A 208 4.13 -16.24 -1.76
CA THR A 208 2.67 -16.15 -1.88
C THR A 208 2.00 -16.50 -0.55
N LEU A 209 0.77 -16.01 -0.37
CA LEU A 209 -0.07 -16.38 0.77
C LEU A 209 -0.24 -17.90 0.89
N GLN A 210 -0.47 -18.59 -0.23
CA GLN A 210 -0.74 -20.03 -0.23
C GLN A 210 0.50 -20.88 0.05
N GLU A 211 1.71 -20.37 -0.22
CA GLU A 211 2.96 -21.05 0.13
C GLU A 211 3.28 -20.94 1.62
N SER A 212 3.02 -19.75 2.19
CA SER A 212 3.45 -19.38 3.54
C SER A 212 2.37 -19.56 4.60
N THR A 213 1.12 -19.85 4.23
CA THR A 213 -0.01 -20.00 5.14
C THR A 213 -0.91 -21.16 4.75
N THR A 214 -1.90 -21.46 5.58
CA THR A 214 -2.96 -22.43 5.27
C THR A 214 -4.15 -21.81 4.53
N LEU A 215 -4.11 -20.50 4.24
CA LEU A 215 -5.20 -19.77 3.61
C LEU A 215 -5.09 -19.80 2.08
N ASP A 216 -6.22 -19.93 1.41
CA ASP A 216 -6.39 -19.51 0.03
C ASP A 216 -6.87 -18.04 -0.04
N LEU A 217 -6.98 -17.49 -1.26
CA LEU A 217 -7.38 -16.09 -1.47
C LEU A 217 -8.80 -15.81 -0.95
N GLY A 218 -9.72 -16.77 -1.08
CA GLY A 218 -11.08 -16.66 -0.55
C GLY A 218 -11.12 -16.65 0.97
N GLY A 219 -10.34 -17.52 1.61
CA GLY A 219 -10.16 -17.57 3.06
C GLY A 219 -9.54 -16.29 3.61
N PHE A 220 -8.55 -15.72 2.90
CA PHE A 220 -7.98 -14.41 3.22
C PHE A 220 -9.04 -13.31 3.16
N TYR A 221 -9.78 -13.22 2.06
CA TYR A 221 -10.88 -12.26 1.90
C TYR A 221 -11.89 -12.36 3.06
N LEU A 222 -12.38 -13.57 3.36
CA LEU A 222 -13.35 -13.79 4.44
C LEU A 222 -12.79 -13.42 5.81
N THR A 223 -11.51 -13.73 6.07
CA THR A 223 -10.82 -13.40 7.32
C THR A 223 -10.88 -11.92 7.63
N PHE A 224 -10.74 -11.06 6.61
CA PHE A 224 -10.62 -9.61 6.80
C PHE A 224 -11.92 -8.83 6.57
N VAL A 225 -12.87 -9.35 5.78
CA VAL A 225 -14.16 -8.68 5.55
C VAL A 225 -15.20 -9.02 6.61
N GLN A 226 -15.21 -10.24 7.15
CA GLN A 226 -16.24 -10.66 8.13
C GLN A 226 -15.89 -10.35 9.58
N THR A 227 -14.61 -10.12 9.88
CA THR A 227 -14.19 -9.77 11.24
C THR A 227 -14.13 -8.25 11.36
N GLU A 228 -14.92 -7.67 12.26
CA GLU A 228 -14.89 -6.24 12.57
C GLU A 228 -13.49 -5.81 13.06
N ASN A 229 -12.58 -5.50 12.14
CA ASN A 229 -11.22 -5.01 12.36
C ASN A 229 -10.31 -5.90 13.24
N ARG A 230 -10.50 -7.23 13.22
CA ARG A 230 -9.67 -8.17 14.02
C ARG A 230 -9.12 -9.36 13.23
N GLY A 231 -9.17 -9.28 11.90
CA GLY A 231 -8.63 -10.30 11.02
C GLY A 231 -7.15 -10.48 11.29
N CYS A 232 -6.74 -11.70 11.58
CA CYS A 232 -5.34 -12.08 11.64
C CYS A 232 -5.19 -13.42 10.96
N PHE A 233 -4.07 -13.63 10.27
CA PHE A 233 -3.66 -14.94 9.82
C PHE A 233 -2.40 -15.38 10.57
N VAL A 234 -2.10 -16.67 10.46
CA VAL A 234 -0.92 -17.28 11.07
C VAL A 234 -0.06 -17.93 10.00
N THR A 235 1.25 -17.91 10.21
CA THR A 235 2.26 -18.56 9.38
C THR A 235 3.30 -19.24 10.27
N PRO A 236 3.85 -20.41 9.89
CA PRO A 236 4.88 -21.08 10.67
C PRO A 236 6.15 -20.22 10.77
N LEU A 237 6.78 -20.17 11.94
CA LEU A 237 8.04 -19.44 12.16
C LEU A 237 9.18 -20.04 11.32
N ASP A 238 9.31 -21.37 11.32
CA ASP A 238 10.37 -22.10 10.59
C ASP A 238 10.22 -22.06 9.05
N PHE A 239 9.15 -21.42 8.54
CA PHE A 239 8.98 -21.18 7.11
C PHE A 239 9.86 -20.01 6.62
N TRP A 240 10.12 -19.03 7.48
CA TRP A 240 10.83 -17.78 7.19
C TRP A 240 12.29 -17.85 7.64
#